data_AF-A0A352ITJ7-F1
#
_entry.id   AF-A0A352ITJ7-F1
#
_cell.length_a   1.000
_cell.length_b   1.000
_cell.length_c   1.000
_cell.angle_alpha   90.00
_cell.angle_beta   90.00
_cell.angle_gamma   90.00
#
_symmetry.space_group_name_H-M   'P 1'
#
loop_
_entity.id
_entity.type
_entity.pdbx_description
1 polymer ?
#
loop_
_entity_poly.entity_id
_entity_poly.type
_entity_poly.pdbx_seq_one_letter_code
_entity_poly.pdbx_strand_id
1 'polypeptide(L)'
;LLDWLDEAQLDRVGAFKYSPVEGAKANELEGAVPEEVKEERLARFMEKQAKISAARLQAKIGQTIDVLIDEVDEEGAIGRSKADAPEIDGM
;
A
#
# COMPACT_ATOMS: atom_id res chain seq x y z
N LEU A 1 13.32 -3.00 -8.62
CA LEU A 1 12.01 -3.02 -7.91
C LEU A 1 11.47 -1.61 -7.68
N LEU A 2 12.25 -0.69 -7.10
CA LEU A 2 11.80 0.69 -6.95
C LEU A 2 11.50 1.36 -8.31
N ASP A 3 12.36 1.19 -9.30
CA ASP A 3 12.10 1.73 -10.66
C ASP A 3 10.86 1.09 -11.28
N TRP A 4 10.63 -0.20 -11.02
CA TRP A 4 9.43 -0.90 -11.47
C TRP A 4 8.15 -0.34 -10.82
N LEU A 5 8.20 0.13 -9.57
CA LEU A 5 7.05 0.83 -8.99
C LEU A 5 6.74 2.12 -9.75
N ASP A 6 7.77 2.85 -10.19
CA ASP A 6 7.57 4.07 -10.99
C ASP A 6 6.90 3.74 -12.33
N GLU A 7 7.17 2.58 -12.91
CA GLU A 7 6.51 2.12 -14.14
C GLU A 7 5.08 1.62 -13.87
N ALA A 8 4.88 0.83 -12.81
CA ALA A 8 3.62 0.14 -12.53
C ALA A 8 2.52 1.07 -11.99
N GLN A 9 2.88 2.14 -11.28
CA GLN A 9 1.95 3.17 -10.78
C GLN A 9 0.73 2.60 -10.01
N LEU A 10 0.97 1.59 -9.16
CA LEU A 10 -0.09 0.90 -8.42
C LEU A 10 -0.75 1.82 -7.38
N ASP A 11 -2.08 1.77 -7.29
CA ASP A 11 -2.87 2.63 -6.39
C ASP A 11 -2.55 2.37 -4.90
N ARG A 12 -2.44 1.09 -4.50
CA ARG A 12 -2.16 0.65 -3.12
C ARG A 12 -1.20 -0.53 -3.13
N VAL A 13 -0.18 -0.48 -2.28
CA VAL A 13 0.79 -1.58 -2.09
C VAL A 13 1.22 -1.61 -0.62
N GLY A 14 1.21 -2.80 -0.03
CA GLY A 14 1.88 -3.10 1.23
C GLY A 14 3.20 -3.83 0.99
N ALA A 15 4.18 -3.63 1.85
CA ALA A 15 5.43 -4.37 1.85
C ALA A 15 5.78 -4.84 3.26
N PHE A 16 6.39 -6.02 3.34
CA PHE A 16 6.75 -6.65 4.60
C PHE A 16 8.20 -7.14 4.54
N LYS A 17 8.91 -6.98 5.66
CA LYS A 17 10.26 -7.56 5.81
C LYS A 17 10.15 -9.08 5.81
N TYR A 18 11.14 -9.73 5.21
CA TYR A 18 11.24 -11.18 5.32
C TYR A 18 11.52 -11.62 6.76
N SER A 19 10.71 -12.56 7.25
CA SER A 19 10.85 -13.22 8.55
C SER A 19 11.13 -14.73 8.33
N PRO A 20 12.23 -15.27 8.88
CA PRO A 20 12.60 -16.68 8.71
C PRO A 20 11.78 -17.58 9.64
N VAL A 21 10.53 -17.85 9.26
CA VAL A 21 9.67 -18.79 10.00
C VAL A 21 10.25 -20.21 9.90
N GLU A 22 10.17 -20.97 10.98
CA GLU A 22 10.65 -22.35 11.04
C GLU A 22 10.03 -23.20 9.91
N GLY A 23 10.86 -23.97 9.22
CA GLY A 23 10.45 -24.83 8.11
C GLY A 23 10.23 -24.13 6.75
N ALA A 24 10.39 -22.80 6.67
CA ALA A 24 10.30 -22.10 5.38
C ALA A 24 11.48 -22.43 4.47
N LYS A 25 11.23 -22.94 3.25
CA LYS A 25 12.26 -23.22 2.24
C LYS A 25 13.14 -22.00 1.89
N ALA A 26 12.58 -20.80 2.01
CA ALA A 26 13.33 -19.57 1.78
C ALA A 26 14.51 -19.38 2.74
N ASN A 27 14.52 -20.06 3.89
CA ASN A 27 15.66 -20.07 4.83
C ASN A 27 16.91 -20.74 4.24
N GLU A 28 16.75 -21.60 3.22
CA GLU A 28 17.85 -22.29 2.54
C GLU A 28 18.55 -21.39 1.50
N LEU A 29 17.98 -20.23 1.17
CA LEU A 29 18.57 -19.29 0.24
C LEU A 29 19.72 -18.52 0.89
N GLU A 30 20.86 -18.48 0.22
CA GLU A 30 21.98 -17.64 0.62
C GLU A 30 21.68 -16.14 0.43
N GLY A 31 22.45 -15.28 1.10
CA GLY A 31 22.33 -13.82 0.93
C GLY A 31 21.31 -13.14 1.85
N ALA A 32 20.98 -13.76 2.98
CA ALA A 32 20.21 -13.09 4.03
C ALA A 32 20.92 -11.81 4.48
N VAL A 33 20.18 -10.71 4.52
CA VAL A 33 20.71 -9.40 4.92
C VAL A 33 20.39 -9.11 6.39
N PRO A 34 21.23 -8.32 7.09
CA PRO A 34 20.94 -7.84 8.44
C PRO A 34 19.60 -7.11 8.53
N GLU A 35 19.02 -7.12 9.72
CA GLU A 35 17.69 -6.53 9.96
C GLU A 35 17.63 -5.04 9.61
N GLU A 36 18.68 -4.28 9.93
CA GLU A 36 18.82 -2.85 9.59
C GLU A 36 18.68 -2.60 8.08
N VAL A 37 19.28 -3.47 7.25
CA VAL A 37 19.17 -3.37 5.79
C VAL A 37 17.75 -3.67 5.31
N LYS A 38 17.03 -4.59 5.97
CA LYS A 38 15.62 -4.85 5.64
C LYS A 38 14.74 -3.66 5.99
N GLU A 39 15.00 -3.02 7.12
CA GLU A 39 14.29 -1.83 7.59
C GLU A 39 14.51 -0.63 6.66
N GLU A 40 15.77 -0.35 6.30
CA GLU A 40 16.11 0.71 5.35
C GLU A 40 15.39 0.48 4.00
N ARG A 41 15.42 -0.75 3.49
CA ARG A 41 14.76 -1.10 2.22
C ARG A 41 13.24 -0.97 2.30
N LEU A 42 12.63 -1.42 3.39
CA LEU A 42 11.19 -1.27 3.61
C LEU A 42 10.81 0.22 3.66
N ALA A 43 11.55 1.04 4.41
CA ALA A 43 11.29 2.47 4.51
C ALA A 43 11.37 3.16 3.14
N ARG A 44 12.42 2.88 2.36
CA ARG A 44 12.59 3.43 1.00
C ARG A 44 11.48 2.98 0.04
N PHE A 45 11.06 1.72 0.14
CA PHE A 45 9.97 1.19 -0.67
C PHE A 45 8.64 1.88 -0.33
N MET A 46 8.30 1.95 0.96
CA MET A 46 7.06 2.56 1.41
C MET A 46 7.03 4.07 1.13
N GLU A 47 8.15 4.78 1.23
CA GLU A 47 8.25 6.19 0.85
C GLU A 47 7.95 6.39 -0.65
N LYS A 48 8.51 5.53 -1.51
CA LYS A 48 8.23 5.58 -2.95
C LYS A 48 6.75 5.31 -3.24
N GLN A 49 6.20 4.25 -2.66
CA GLN A 49 4.79 3.90 -2.85
C GLN A 49 3.85 5.01 -2.35
N ALA A 50 4.17 5.67 -1.24
CA ALA A 50 3.38 6.76 -0.70
C ALA A 50 3.26 7.93 -1.72
N LYS A 51 4.36 8.26 -2.42
CA LYS A 51 4.35 9.29 -3.47
C LYS A 51 3.47 8.91 -4.65
N ILE A 52 3.53 7.64 -5.08
CA ILE A 52 2.68 7.11 -6.16
C ILE A 52 1.21 7.17 -5.75
N SER A 53 0.87 6.63 -4.57
CA SER A 53 -0.52 6.60 -4.07
C SER A 53 -1.10 8.01 -3.94
N ALA A 54 -0.31 8.97 -3.44
CA ALA A 54 -0.72 10.37 -3.37
C ALA A 54 -1.02 10.96 -4.76
N ALA A 55 -0.17 10.72 -5.76
CA ALA A 55 -0.41 11.17 -7.13
C ALA A 55 -1.67 10.53 -7.75
N ARG A 56 -1.90 9.25 -7.48
CA ARG A 56 -3.09 8.51 -7.93
C ARG A 56 -4.38 9.05 -7.31
N LEU A 57 -4.36 9.36 -6.01
CA LEU A 57 -5.48 10.00 -5.33
C LEU A 57 -5.71 11.43 -5.83
N GLN A 58 -4.65 12.21 -6.04
CA GLN A 58 -4.74 13.56 -6.59
C GLN A 58 -5.42 13.58 -7.96
N ALA A 59 -5.15 12.57 -8.80
CA ALA A 59 -5.78 12.45 -10.12
C ALA A 59 -7.31 12.21 -10.04
N LYS A 60 -7.84 11.74 -8.90
CA LYS A 60 -9.29 11.57 -8.70
C LYS A 60 -10.02 12.88 -8.38
N ILE A 61 -9.30 13.95 -8.00
CA ILE A 61 -9.93 15.23 -7.65
C ILE A 61 -10.64 15.81 -8.88
N GLY A 62 -11.89 16.25 -8.67
CA GLY A 62 -12.75 16.79 -9.73
C GLY A 62 -13.50 15.74 -10.54
N GLN A 63 -13.31 14.44 -10.25
CA GLN A 63 -14.09 13.37 -10.87
C GLN A 63 -15.34 13.07 -10.05
N THR A 64 -16.43 12.71 -10.73
CA THR A 64 -17.60 12.11 -10.10
C THR A 64 -17.40 10.60 -10.02
N ILE A 65 -17.51 10.03 -8.82
CA ILE A 65 -17.25 8.62 -8.55
C ILE A 65 -18.44 8.03 -7.79
N ASP A 66 -18.88 6.85 -8.20
CA ASP A 66 -19.89 6.10 -7.47
C ASP A 66 -19.33 5.62 -6.12
N VAL A 67 -20.07 5.90 -5.06
CA VAL A 67 -19.72 5.51 -3.69
C VAL A 67 -20.82 4.64 -3.07
N LEU A 68 -20.39 3.68 -2.26
CA LEU A 68 -21.24 2.96 -1.31
C LEU A 68 -21.22 3.72 0.00
N ILE A 69 -22.39 4.05 0.53
CA ILE A 69 -22.53 4.69 1.84
C ILE A 69 -22.46 3.60 2.91
N ASP A 70 -21.52 3.76 3.84
CA ASP A 70 -21.36 2.85 4.98
C ASP A 70 -22.08 3.40 6.22
N GLU A 71 -22.03 4.72 6.45
CA GLU A 71 -22.64 5.39 7.61
C GLU A 71 -23.19 6.78 7.27
N VAL A 72 -24.25 7.19 7.96
CA VAL A 72 -24.81 8.55 7.87
C VAL A 72 -25.10 9.06 9.29
N ASP A 73 -24.59 10.24 9.61
CA ASP A 73 -24.76 10.90 10.89
C ASP A 73 -25.18 12.38 10.72
N GLU A 74 -25.11 13.16 11.81
CA GLU A 74 -25.47 14.58 11.80
C GLU A 74 -24.47 15.46 11.03
N GLU A 75 -23.24 15.00 10.81
CA GLU A 75 -22.17 15.72 10.11
C GLU A 75 -22.13 15.39 8.61
N GLY A 76 -22.62 14.22 8.21
CA GLY A 76 -22.78 13.85 6.81
C GLY A 76 -22.85 12.35 6.56
N ALA A 77 -22.34 11.93 5.42
CA ALA A 77 -22.28 10.53 5.03
C ALA A 77 -20.81 10.10 4.85
N ILE A 78 -20.46 8.96 5.43
CA ILE A 78 -19.19 8.28 5.22
C ILE A 78 -19.43 7.17 4.22
N GLY A 79 -18.57 7.10 3.20
CA GLY A 79 -18.70 6.09 2.17
C GLY A 79 -17.38 5.81 1.46
N ARG A 80 -17.38 4.72 0.71
CA ARG A 80 -16.22 4.18 0.01
C ARG A 80 -16.51 4.03 -1.47
N SER A 81 -15.51 4.27 -2.31
CA SER A 81 -15.65 3.98 -3.73
C SER A 81 -15.45 2.48 -3.99
N LYS A 82 -15.77 2.03 -5.20
CA LYS A 82 -15.43 0.67 -5.67
C LYS A 82 -13.94 0.34 -5.62
N ALA A 83 -13.07 1.35 -5.47
CA ALA A 83 -11.63 1.17 -5.35
C ALA A 83 -11.17 0.93 -3.91
N ASP A 84 -12.07 1.02 -2.92
CA ASP A 84 -11.72 1.01 -1.50
C ASP A 84 -12.23 -0.26 -0.82
N ALA A 85 -11.30 -1.16 -0.47
CA ALA A 85 -11.61 -2.37 0.26
C ALA A 85 -11.98 -2.07 1.72
N PRO A 86 -13.05 -2.67 2.27
CA PRO A 86 -13.46 -2.43 3.65
C PRO A 86 -12.35 -2.88 4.62
N GLU A 87 -12.14 -2.12 5.70
CA GLU A 87 -11.22 -2.40 6.82
C GLU A 87 -9.72 -2.48 6.48
N ILE A 88 -9.37 -2.62 5.21
CA ILE A 88 -7.99 -2.74 4.72
C ILE A 88 -7.49 -1.40 4.19
N ASP A 89 -8.36 -0.68 3.49
CA ASP A 89 -8.02 0.58 2.84
C ASP A 89 -8.52 1.78 3.65
N GLY A 90 -7.85 2.93 3.48
CA GLY A 90 -8.22 4.17 4.17
C GLY A 90 -9.61 4.66 3.79
N MET A 91 -10.29 5.28 4.77
CA MET A 91 -11.52 6.06 4.58
C MET A 91 -11.21 7.54 4.32
#